data_AF-A0A0B7AIP6-F1
#
_entry.id   AF-A0A0B7AIP6-F1
#
_cell.length_a   1.000
_cell.length_b   1.000
_cell.length_c   1.000
_cell.angle_alpha   90.00
_cell.angle_beta   90.00
_cell.angle_gamma   90.00
#
_symmetry.space_group_name_H-M   'P 1'
#
loop_
_entity.id
_entity.type
_entity.pdbx_description
1 polymer ?
#
loop_
_entity_poly.entity_id
_entity_poly.type
_entity_poly.pdbx_seq_one_letter_code
_entity_poly.pdbx_strand_id
1 'polypeptide(L)'
;ESKMADKPKHGPPHGMEKYDLGGDDDLGALSVAQQADLNHFKIKTRIGNESYLRDHPEVECLIAGFLGDVLTKRPESIREFAAEYFTNPSLPEILEKQLAGRQEKLKQNRVIQGLS
;
A
#
# COMPACT_ATOMS: atom_id res chain seq x y z
N GLU A 1 42.15 5.08 -25.95
CA GLU A 1 40.86 5.59 -25.44
C GLU A 1 39.99 4.40 -25.07
N SER A 2 39.79 4.15 -23.78
CA SER A 2 38.97 3.02 -23.32
C SER A 2 37.52 3.48 -23.29
N LYS A 3 36.68 2.93 -24.18
CA LYS A 3 35.22 3.17 -24.19
C LYS A 3 34.69 2.84 -22.79
N MET A 4 34.29 3.87 -22.04
CA MET A 4 33.47 3.68 -20.86
C MET A 4 32.18 3.00 -21.34
N ALA A 5 32.06 1.70 -21.06
CA ALA A 5 30.85 0.96 -21.33
C ALA A 5 29.69 1.70 -20.66
N ASP A 6 28.66 2.00 -21.44
CA ASP A 6 27.43 2.64 -21.02
C ASP A 6 26.86 1.86 -19.82
N LYS A 7 27.11 2.35 -18.61
CA LYS A 7 26.64 1.68 -17.39
C LYS A 7 25.13 1.85 -17.37
N PRO A 8 24.37 0.74 -17.29
CA PRO A 8 22.92 0.80 -17.36
C PRO A 8 22.36 1.62 -16.21
N LYS A 9 21.67 2.72 -16.55
CA LYS A 9 21.09 3.63 -15.56
C LYS A 9 19.84 3.04 -14.93
N HIS A 10 19.78 3.15 -13.61
CA HIS A 10 18.65 2.79 -12.78
C HIS A 10 17.40 3.62 -13.16
N GLY A 11 16.26 2.96 -13.33
CA GLY A 11 14.99 3.59 -13.71
C GLY A 11 13.79 2.88 -13.08
N PRO A 12 13.64 2.92 -11.75
CA PRO A 12 12.55 2.25 -11.05
C PRO A 12 11.22 2.95 -11.41
N PRO A 13 10.11 2.20 -11.46
CA PRO A 13 8.79 2.79 -11.58
C PRO A 13 8.53 3.75 -10.41
N HIS A 14 7.89 4.89 -10.71
CA HIS A 14 7.52 5.87 -9.70
C HIS A 14 6.74 5.21 -8.54
N GLY A 15 7.17 5.47 -7.29
CA GLY A 15 6.55 4.91 -6.07
C GLY A 15 7.06 3.53 -5.64
N MET A 16 7.99 2.91 -6.37
CA MET A 16 8.74 1.74 -5.91
C MET A 16 10.11 2.20 -5.41
N GLU A 17 10.27 2.26 -4.09
CA GLU A 17 11.53 2.73 -3.46
C GLU A 17 12.73 1.87 -3.85
N LYS A 18 13.92 2.43 -3.67
CA LYS A 18 15.22 1.90 -4.10
C LYS A 18 15.78 0.73 -3.27
N TYR A 19 15.00 0.13 -2.36
CA TYR A 19 15.53 -0.87 -1.40
C TYR A 19 15.95 -2.20 -2.02
N ASP A 20 15.60 -2.41 -3.29
CA ASP A 20 15.81 -3.69 -3.94
C ASP A 20 17.25 -3.87 -4.44
N LEU A 21 18.12 -2.84 -4.38
CA LEU A 21 19.40 -2.78 -5.11
C LEU A 21 20.51 -2.00 -4.38
N GLY A 22 21.77 -2.26 -4.76
CA GLY A 22 23.01 -1.81 -4.10
C GLY A 22 23.37 -0.32 -4.21
N GLY A 23 22.48 0.54 -4.71
CA GLY A 23 22.71 2.00 -4.83
C GLY A 23 22.25 2.58 -6.18
N ASP A 24 22.45 3.89 -6.36
CA ASP A 24 21.89 4.68 -7.47
C ASP A 24 22.40 4.29 -8.87
N ASP A 25 23.55 3.59 -8.97
CA ASP A 25 24.18 3.13 -10.22
C ASP A 25 24.51 1.63 -10.21
N ASP A 26 23.94 0.88 -9.26
CA ASP A 26 24.18 -0.55 -9.10
C ASP A 26 22.89 -1.34 -9.37
N LEU A 27 22.88 -2.10 -10.46
CA LEU A 27 21.83 -3.10 -10.73
C LEU A 27 21.92 -4.30 -9.77
N GLY A 28 22.85 -4.28 -8.81
CA GLY A 28 23.13 -5.38 -7.91
C GLY A 28 23.52 -6.62 -8.71
N ALA A 29 22.81 -7.73 -8.47
CA ALA A 29 23.05 -8.99 -9.16
C ALA A 29 22.33 -9.11 -10.53
N LEU A 30 21.57 -8.10 -10.96
CA LEU A 30 20.71 -8.19 -12.16
C LEU A 30 21.38 -7.61 -13.41
N SER A 31 21.17 -8.27 -14.54
CA SER A 31 21.45 -7.71 -15.86
C SER A 31 20.40 -6.67 -16.27
N VAL A 32 20.71 -5.88 -17.30
CA VAL A 32 19.80 -4.84 -17.84
C VAL A 32 18.44 -5.41 -18.25
N ALA A 33 18.44 -6.57 -18.93
CA ALA A 33 17.21 -7.22 -19.36
C ALA A 33 16.39 -7.69 -18.15
N GLN A 34 17.03 -8.30 -17.15
CA GLN A 34 16.37 -8.72 -15.91
C GLN A 34 15.79 -7.52 -15.14
N GLN A 35 16.48 -6.38 -15.12
CA GLN A 35 15.96 -5.17 -14.51
C GLN A 35 14.70 -4.65 -15.23
N ALA A 36 14.70 -4.65 -16.57
CA ALA A 36 13.54 -4.22 -17.35
C ALA A 36 12.33 -5.12 -17.11
N ASP A 37 12.53 -6.44 -17.10
CA ASP A 37 11.47 -7.42 -16.80
C ASP A 37 10.92 -7.25 -15.38
N LEU A 38 11.81 -7.06 -14.40
CA LEU A 38 11.46 -6.80 -13.01
C LEU A 38 10.68 -5.49 -12.84
N ASN A 39 11.06 -4.43 -13.54
CA ASN A 39 10.32 -3.16 -13.55
C ASN A 39 8.90 -3.34 -14.10
N HIS A 40 8.75 -4.05 -15.21
CA HIS A 40 7.44 -4.33 -15.80
C HIS A 40 6.56 -5.18 -14.88
N PHE A 41 7.14 -6.19 -14.23
CA PHE A 41 6.46 -6.98 -13.21
C PHE A 41 6.00 -6.12 -12.03
N LYS A 42 6.86 -5.26 -11.49
CA LYS A 42 6.53 -4.34 -10.40
C LYS A 42 5.38 -3.40 -10.75
N ILE A 43 5.39 -2.82 -11.96
CA ILE A 43 4.31 -1.96 -12.44
C ILE A 43 2.98 -2.71 -12.43
N LYS A 44 2.93 -3.91 -13.01
CA LYS A 44 1.72 -4.73 -13.03
C LYS A 44 1.22 -5.07 -11.63
N THR A 45 2.14 -5.45 -10.74
CA THR A 45 1.83 -5.74 -9.34
C THR A 45 1.27 -4.52 -8.62
N ARG A 46 1.85 -3.33 -8.82
CA ARG A 46 1.33 -2.07 -8.24
C ARG A 46 -0.10 -1.80 -8.68
N ILE A 47 -0.37 -1.90 -9.99
CA ILE A 47 -1.72 -1.69 -10.54
C ILE A 47 -2.70 -2.70 -9.93
N GLY A 48 -2.31 -3.97 -9.81
CA GLY A 48 -3.13 -5.00 -9.16
C GLY A 48 -3.44 -4.67 -7.70
N ASN A 49 -2.42 -4.29 -6.92
CA ASN A 49 -2.58 -3.92 -5.52
C ASN A 49 -3.49 -2.69 -5.35
N GLU A 50 -3.33 -1.67 -6.20
CA GLU A 50 -4.16 -0.47 -6.16
C GLU A 50 -5.62 -0.76 -6.55
N SER A 51 -5.86 -1.63 -7.54
CA SER A 51 -7.22 -2.09 -7.86
C SER A 51 -7.82 -2.82 -6.68
N TYR A 52 -7.07 -3.77 -6.10
CA TYR A 52 -7.53 -4.52 -4.94
C TYR A 52 -7.90 -3.61 -3.76
N LEU A 53 -7.03 -2.69 -3.36
CA LEU A 53 -7.32 -1.77 -2.27
C LEU A 53 -8.51 -0.83 -2.56
N ARG A 54 -8.73 -0.48 -3.83
CA ARG A 54 -9.89 0.31 -4.25
C ARG A 54 -11.19 -0.48 -4.18
N ASP A 55 -11.15 -1.74 -4.59
CA ASP A 55 -12.31 -2.63 -4.64
C ASP A 55 -12.65 -3.23 -3.26
N HIS A 56 -11.71 -3.20 -2.32
CA HIS A 56 -11.81 -3.74 -0.96
C HIS A 56 -11.72 -2.64 0.12
N PRO A 57 -12.75 -1.77 0.27
CA PRO A 57 -12.77 -0.69 1.27
C PRO A 57 -12.70 -1.19 2.72
N GLU A 58 -13.00 -2.48 2.97
CA GLU A 58 -12.86 -3.14 4.26
C GLU A 58 -11.42 -3.13 4.76
N VAL A 59 -10.43 -3.23 3.87
CA VAL A 59 -9.02 -3.20 4.23
C VAL A 59 -8.64 -1.81 4.76
N GLU A 60 -9.13 -0.76 4.11
CA GLU A 60 -8.89 0.62 4.56
C GLU A 60 -9.54 0.89 5.92
N CYS A 61 -10.81 0.49 6.10
CA CYS A 61 -11.51 0.64 7.37
C CYS A 61 -10.82 -0.14 8.50
N LEU A 62 -10.36 -1.36 8.23
CA LEU A 62 -9.64 -2.19 9.18
C LEU A 62 -8.32 -1.53 9.62
N ILE A 63 -7.51 -1.06 8.68
CA ILE A 63 -6.22 -0.40 8.96
C ILE A 63 -6.44 0.92 9.70
N ALA A 64 -7.40 1.74 9.27
CA ALA A 64 -7.71 3.01 9.91
C ALA A 64 -8.23 2.81 11.35
N GLY A 65 -9.08 1.81 11.58
CA GLY A 65 -9.56 1.45 12.90
C GLY A 65 -8.42 1.00 13.82
N PHE A 66 -7.55 0.11 13.35
CA PHE A 66 -6.39 -0.35 14.11
C PHE A 66 -5.45 0.80 14.47
N LEU A 67 -5.06 1.62 13.48
CA LEU A 67 -4.15 2.75 13.72
C LEU A 67 -4.78 3.81 14.64
N GLY A 68 -6.07 4.11 14.49
CA GLY A 68 -6.78 5.03 15.37
C GLY A 68 -6.73 4.56 16.83
N ASP A 69 -6.95 3.27 17.05
CA ASP A 69 -6.86 2.66 18.37
C ASP A 69 -5.43 2.69 18.94
N VAL A 70 -4.42 2.37 18.12
CA VAL A 70 -3.00 2.45 18.52
C VAL A 70 -2.62 3.87 18.93
N LEU A 71 -3.00 4.87 18.13
CA LEU A 71 -2.67 6.28 18.39
C LEU A 71 -3.39 6.83 19.62
N THR A 72 -4.59 6.33 19.90
CA THR A 72 -5.42 6.75 21.04
C THR A 72 -4.96 6.07 22.33
N LYS A 73 -4.81 4.74 22.32
CA LYS A 73 -4.50 3.93 23.50
C LYS A 73 -3.02 3.89 23.82
N ARG A 74 -2.15 4.16 22.84
CA ARG A 74 -0.68 4.16 22.96
C ARG A 74 -0.14 2.94 23.73
N PRO A 75 -0.42 1.72 23.25
CA PRO A 75 -0.03 0.51 23.96
C PRO A 75 1.50 0.37 24.04
N GLU A 76 1.99 -0.20 25.13
CA GLU A 76 3.44 -0.44 25.32
C GLU A 76 3.99 -1.46 24.30
N SER A 77 3.18 -2.47 23.95
CA SER A 77 3.51 -3.49 22.95
C SER A 77 2.53 -3.46 21.79
N ILE A 78 2.97 -2.89 20.65
CA ILE A 78 2.18 -2.88 19.40
C ILE A 78 1.86 -4.29 18.93
N ARG A 79 2.78 -5.24 19.12
CA ARG A 79 2.63 -6.62 18.66
C ARG A 79 1.50 -7.35 19.39
N GLU A 80 1.45 -7.24 20.72
CA GLU A 80 0.39 -7.85 21.53
C GLU A 80 -0.95 -7.19 21.24
N PHE A 81 -0.95 -5.86 21.12
CA PHE A 81 -2.15 -5.11 20.75
C PHE A 81 -2.70 -5.54 19.38
N ALA A 82 -1.83 -5.75 18.38
CA ALA A 82 -2.23 -6.26 17.07
C ALA A 82 -2.82 -7.67 17.16
N ALA A 83 -2.19 -8.57 17.93
CA ALA A 83 -2.71 -9.92 18.12
C ALA A 83 -4.11 -9.89 18.73
N GLU A 84 -4.32 -9.13 19.80
CA GLU A 84 -5.63 -8.97 20.44
C GLU A 84 -6.66 -8.33 19.49
N TYR A 85 -6.28 -7.26 18.79
CA TYR A 85 -7.17 -6.55 17.87
C TYR A 85 -7.65 -7.45 16.74
N PHE A 86 -6.74 -8.12 16.03
CA PHE A 86 -7.07 -8.94 14.85
C PHE A 86 -7.64 -10.32 15.18
N THR A 87 -7.51 -10.79 16.42
CA THR A 87 -8.17 -12.04 16.87
C THR A 87 -9.52 -11.82 17.53
N ASN A 88 -9.94 -10.56 17.70
CA ASN A 88 -11.23 -10.23 18.29
C ASN A 88 -12.39 -10.79 17.43
N PRO A 89 -13.24 -11.69 17.96
CA PRO A 89 -14.32 -12.31 17.19
C PRO A 89 -15.43 -11.32 16.79
N SER A 90 -15.52 -10.17 17.46
CA SER A 90 -16.48 -9.10 17.13
C SER A 90 -15.95 -8.13 16.07
N LEU A 91 -14.68 -8.24 15.69
CA LEU A 91 -14.07 -7.35 14.68
C LEU A 91 -14.82 -7.33 13.34
N PRO A 92 -15.30 -8.48 12.78
CA PRO A 92 -16.06 -8.46 11.54
C PRO A 92 -17.33 -7.63 11.64
N GLU A 93 -18.10 -7.76 12.73
CA GLU A 93 -19.33 -7.01 12.94
C GLU A 93 -19.07 -5.50 13.09
N ILE A 94 -17.99 -5.14 13.78
CA ILE A 94 -17.54 -3.74 13.91
C ILE A 94 -17.18 -3.18 12.53
N LEU A 95 -16.47 -3.96 11.72
CA LEU A 95 -16.02 -3.56 10.39
C LEU A 95 -17.21 -3.37 9.45
N GLU A 96 -18.20 -4.26 9.47
CA GLU A 96 -19.44 -4.13 8.68
C GLU A 96 -20.19 -2.84 9.02
N LYS A 97 -20.31 -2.50 10.30
CA LYS A 97 -20.92 -1.24 10.74
C LYS A 97 -20.14 -0.02 10.24
N GLN A 98 -18.82 -0.06 10.30
CA GLN A 98 -17.97 1.02 9.77
C GLN A 98 -18.10 1.16 8.25
N LEU A 99 -18.17 0.06 7.52
CA LEU A 99 -18.37 0.04 6.07
C LEU A 99 -19.71 0.65 5.68
N ALA A 100 -20.80 0.26 6.35
CA ALA A 100 -22.12 0.84 6.12
C ALA A 100 -22.12 2.37 6.38
N GLY A 101 -21.51 2.80 7.48
CA GLY A 101 -21.36 4.23 7.80
C GLY A 101 -20.53 5.00 6.78
N ARG A 102 -19.44 4.40 6.26
CA ARG A 102 -18.62 4.97 5.18
C ARG A 102 -19.42 5.13 3.90
N GLN A 103 -20.15 4.10 3.48
CA GLN A 103 -20.97 4.13 2.27
C GLN A 103 -22.02 5.24 2.34
N GLU A 104 -22.64 5.42 3.49
CA GLU A 104 -23.64 6.47 3.68
C GLU A 104 -23.03 7.87 3.58
N LYS A 105 -21.88 8.11 4.22
CA LYS A 105 -21.13 9.38 4.06
C LYS A 105 -20.75 9.65 2.61
N LEU A 106 -20.34 8.62 1.86
CA LEU A 106 -20.00 8.75 0.44
C LEU A 106 -21.21 9.15 -0.40
N LYS A 107 -22.39 8.57 -0.15
CA LYS A 107 -23.64 8.96 -0.82
C LYS A 107 -24.00 10.42 -0.51
N GLN A 108 -23.93 10.82 0.75
CA GLN A 108 -24.20 12.19 1.18
C GLN A 108 -23.27 13.20 0.50
N ASN A 109 -21.97 12.92 0.45
CA ASN A 109 -20.98 13.78 -0.22
C ASN A 109 -21.26 13.94 -1.72
N ARG A 110 -21.70 12.88 -2.41
CA ARG A 110 -22.08 12.95 -3.83
C ARG A 110 -23.32 13.81 -4.06
N VAL A 111 -24.30 13.74 -3.18
CA VAL A 111 -25.51 14.56 -3.25
C VAL A 111 -25.16 16.05 -3.12
N ILE A 112 -24.28 16.40 -2.17
CA ILE A 112 -23.84 17.80 -1.97
C ILE A 112 -23.10 18.33 -3.21
N GLN A 113 -22.22 17.51 -3.81
CA GLN A 113 -21.48 17.90 -5.02
C GLN A 113 -22.36 18.04 -6.27
N GLY A 114 -23.47 17.29 -6.37
CA GLY A 114 -24.43 17.44 -7.46
C GLY A 114 -25.41 18.62 -7.29
N LEU A 115 -25.44 19.24 -6.12
CA LEU A 115 -26.25 20.42 -5.79
C LEU A 115 -25.46 21.74 -5.86
N SER A 116 -24.14 21.68 -6.05
CA SER A 116 -23.23 22.83 -6.22
C SER A 116 -22.93 23.07 -7.69
#